data_AF-A0A2V6BBE0-F1
#
_entry.id   AF-A0A2V6BBE0-F1
#
_cell.length_a   1.000
_cell.length_b   1.000
_cell.length_c   1.000
_cell.angle_alpha   90.00
_cell.angle_beta   90.00
_cell.angle_gamma   90.00
#
_symmetry.space_group_name_H-M   'P 1'
#
loop_
_entity.id
_entity.type
_entity.pdbx_description
1 polymer ?
#
loop_
_entity_poly.entity_id
_entity_poly.type
_entity_poly.pdbx_seq_one_letter_code
_entity_poly.pdbx_strand_id
1 'polypeptide(L)'
;MSALHSADTSQAAKLDPKFAADSAGSYLLDRNRIIDIGPMDEMGGDLVFLASQTLREGHLHQVAESEFVAGPTLGVDEPVAIHITFLRDRRNQINSLRWDGDGIHNAVAKRIAPHKTESVEAHNGDVVLRGELLMPATSGRHPAIVLAHGSGPATRHVGMWNMFFVR
;
A
#
# COMPACT_ATOMS: atom_id res chain seq x y z
N MET A 1 -47.19 -2.27 2.21
CA MET A 1 -46.09 -2.51 3.16
C MET A 1 -44.79 -2.37 2.39
N SER A 2 -44.25 -1.15 2.36
CA SER A 2 -43.11 -0.77 1.52
C SER A 2 -41.92 -0.36 2.39
N ALA A 3 -40.73 -0.53 1.81
CA ALA A 3 -39.41 0.00 2.16
C ALA A 3 -38.47 -0.95 2.91
N LEU A 4 -37.78 -1.76 2.10
CA LEU A 4 -36.39 -2.14 2.31
C LEU A 4 -35.58 -0.88 2.65
N HIS A 5 -35.08 -0.77 3.88
CA HIS A 5 -34.00 0.15 4.19
C HIS A 5 -32.73 -0.44 3.62
N SER A 6 -32.33 0.06 2.45
CA SER A 6 -30.94 0.06 2.03
C SER A 6 -30.12 0.71 3.14
N ALA A 7 -29.31 -0.09 3.83
CA ALA A 7 -28.34 0.44 4.77
C ALA A 7 -27.41 1.38 4.00
N ASP A 8 -27.38 2.61 4.51
CA ASP A 8 -26.50 3.71 4.17
C ASP A 8 -25.06 3.17 3.95
N THR A 9 -24.60 3.13 2.71
CA THR A 9 -23.17 3.05 2.39
C THR A 9 -22.57 4.34 2.90
N SER A 10 -22.26 4.35 4.20
CA SER A 10 -21.50 5.40 4.83
C SER A 10 -20.23 5.58 4.01
N GLN A 11 -19.97 6.82 3.64
CA GLN A 11 -18.69 7.22 3.08
C GLN A 11 -17.63 6.76 4.07
N ALA A 12 -16.95 5.64 3.76
CA ALA A 12 -15.92 5.09 4.61
C ALA A 12 -14.94 6.23 4.93
N ALA A 13 -14.60 6.38 6.20
CA ALA A 13 -13.65 7.41 6.60
C ALA A 13 -12.37 7.20 5.81
N LYS A 14 -11.89 8.25 5.13
CA LYS A 14 -10.66 8.20 4.36
C LYS A 14 -9.53 7.69 5.27
N LEU A 15 -8.76 6.71 4.78
CA LEU A 15 -7.63 6.17 5.52
C LEU A 15 -6.68 7.30 5.97
N ASP A 16 -6.20 7.23 7.21
CA ASP A 16 -5.20 8.16 7.72
C ASP A 16 -3.94 8.10 6.82
N PRO A 17 -3.54 9.20 6.16
CA PRO A 17 -2.36 9.23 5.30
C PRO A 17 -1.09 8.78 6.02
N LYS A 18 -0.99 9.05 7.34
CA LYS A 18 0.15 8.58 8.12
C LYS A 18 0.13 7.06 8.27
N PHE A 19 -1.02 6.45 8.54
CA PHE A 19 -1.14 5.00 8.59
C PHE A 19 -0.81 4.36 7.24
N ALA A 20 -1.31 4.94 6.14
CA ALA A 20 -1.02 4.47 4.79
C ALA A 20 0.48 4.48 4.50
N ALA A 21 1.17 5.60 4.79
CA ALA A 21 2.62 5.71 4.62
C ALA A 21 3.40 4.75 5.54
N ASP A 22 3.01 4.64 6.82
CA ASP A 22 3.65 3.74 7.78
C ASP A 22 3.44 2.25 7.40
N SER A 23 2.37 1.92 6.68
CA SER A 23 2.03 0.55 6.24
C SER A 23 2.62 0.18 4.89
N ALA A 24 2.91 1.17 4.03
CA ALA A 24 3.45 0.93 2.69
C ALA A 24 4.82 0.22 2.74
N GLY A 25 5.04 -0.72 1.83
CA GLY A 25 6.28 -1.49 1.69
C GLY A 25 6.05 -2.94 1.27
N SER A 26 7.13 -3.73 1.26
CA SER A 26 7.12 -5.13 0.86
C SER A 26 7.13 -6.06 2.07
N TYR A 27 6.33 -7.13 2.02
CA TYR A 27 6.16 -8.10 3.09
C TYR A 27 6.41 -9.53 2.59
N LEU A 28 7.36 -10.22 3.22
CA LEU A 28 7.74 -11.59 2.86
C LEU A 28 6.92 -12.59 3.67
N LEU A 29 6.00 -13.27 2.99
CA LEU A 29 5.11 -14.28 3.55
C LEU A 29 5.81 -15.65 3.66
N ASP A 30 6.61 -16.01 2.66
CA ASP A 30 7.58 -17.11 2.69
C ASP A 30 8.68 -16.90 1.64
N ARG A 31 9.54 -17.91 1.39
CA ARG A 31 10.77 -17.77 0.57
C ARG A 31 10.60 -16.99 -0.73
N ASN A 32 9.47 -17.10 -1.44
CA ASN A 32 9.23 -16.41 -2.71
C ASN A 32 7.88 -15.67 -2.82
N ARG A 33 7.09 -15.61 -1.73
CA ARG A 33 5.81 -14.87 -1.73
C ARG A 33 5.99 -13.52 -1.07
N ILE A 34 6.03 -12.48 -1.90
CA ILE A 34 6.08 -11.08 -1.48
C ILE A 34 4.71 -10.46 -1.71
N ILE A 35 4.23 -9.75 -0.71
CA ILE A 35 3.06 -8.89 -0.77
C ILE A 35 3.57 -7.45 -0.68
N ASP A 36 3.45 -6.72 -1.77
CA ASP A 36 3.76 -5.30 -1.82
C ASP A 36 2.48 -4.52 -1.51
N ILE A 37 2.58 -3.50 -0.66
CA ILE A 37 1.43 -2.69 -0.23
C ILE A 37 1.79 -1.22 -0.40
N GLY A 38 0.85 -0.42 -0.91
CA GLY A 38 1.00 1.03 -0.98
C GLY A 38 -0.32 1.76 -1.20
N PRO A 39 -0.37 3.07 -0.92
CA PRO A 39 -1.53 3.89 -1.24
C PRO A 39 -1.70 4.05 -2.75
N MET A 40 -2.95 4.13 -3.21
CA MET A 40 -3.31 4.36 -4.62
C MET A 40 -4.36 5.48 -4.73
N ASP A 41 -4.05 6.53 -5.50
CA ASP A 41 -4.93 7.69 -5.69
C ASP A 41 -6.29 7.28 -6.28
N GLU A 42 -6.28 6.32 -7.19
CA GLU A 42 -7.47 5.77 -7.84
C GLU A 42 -8.42 5.07 -6.86
N MET A 43 -7.91 4.64 -5.70
CA MET A 43 -8.67 4.06 -4.59
C MET A 43 -8.85 5.08 -3.44
N GLY A 44 -8.84 6.39 -3.75
CA GLY A 44 -9.04 7.44 -2.75
C GLY A 44 -7.86 7.64 -1.79
N GLY A 45 -6.70 7.04 -2.08
CA GLY A 45 -5.53 7.03 -1.20
C GLY A 45 -5.50 5.86 -0.22
N ASP A 46 -6.45 4.92 -0.34
CA ASP A 46 -6.43 3.68 0.42
C ASP A 46 -5.31 2.75 -0.02
N LEU A 47 -5.03 1.75 0.80
CA LEU A 47 -4.02 0.75 0.52
C LEU A 47 -4.51 -0.23 -0.54
N VAL A 48 -3.61 -0.58 -1.44
CA VAL A 48 -3.75 -1.68 -2.39
C VAL A 48 -2.58 -2.62 -2.17
N PHE A 49 -2.80 -3.93 -2.34
CA PHE A 49 -1.73 -4.90 -2.37
C PHE A 49 -1.48 -5.44 -3.78
N LEU A 50 -0.26 -5.92 -4.04
CA LEU A 50 0.07 -6.84 -5.13
C LEU A 50 0.80 -8.05 -4.55
N ALA A 51 0.31 -9.24 -4.83
CA ALA A 51 1.01 -10.49 -4.55
C ALA A 51 1.95 -10.81 -5.74
N SER A 52 3.26 -10.58 -5.60
CA SER A 52 4.18 -10.55 -6.75
C SER A 52 4.29 -11.88 -7.50
N GLN A 53 3.94 -13.01 -6.87
CA GLN A 53 3.98 -14.33 -7.52
C GLN A 53 2.76 -14.59 -8.41
N THR A 54 1.57 -14.16 -7.99
CA THR A 54 0.31 -14.41 -8.70
C THR A 54 -0.13 -13.19 -9.52
N LEU A 55 0.50 -12.04 -9.30
CA LEU A 55 0.11 -10.73 -9.80
C LEU A 55 -1.31 -10.32 -9.38
N ARG A 56 -1.82 -10.92 -8.31
CA ARG A 56 -3.13 -10.56 -7.77
C ARG A 56 -3.03 -9.21 -7.08
N GLU A 57 -3.94 -8.31 -7.45
CA GLU A 57 -4.14 -7.02 -6.80
C GLU A 57 -5.47 -7.00 -6.03
N GLY A 58 -5.54 -6.18 -4.99
CA GLY A 58 -6.80 -5.95 -4.27
C GLY A 58 -6.77 -4.68 -3.43
N HIS A 59 -7.91 -3.98 -3.42
CA HIS A 59 -8.14 -2.81 -2.56
C HIS A 59 -8.38 -3.29 -1.13
N LEU A 60 -7.61 -2.74 -0.19
CA LEU A 60 -7.70 -3.05 1.23
C LEU A 60 -8.63 -2.05 1.92
N HIS A 61 -9.83 -2.51 2.25
CA HIS A 61 -10.81 -1.76 3.02
C HIS A 61 -10.54 -1.89 4.51
N GLN A 62 -10.43 -0.77 5.21
CA GLN A 62 -10.22 -0.78 6.66
C GLN A 62 -11.52 -1.16 7.39
N VAL A 63 -11.48 -2.19 8.22
CA VAL A 63 -12.61 -2.64 9.05
C VAL A 63 -12.36 -2.45 10.55
N ALA A 64 -11.10 -2.29 10.95
CA ALA A 64 -10.68 -1.83 12.27
C ALA A 64 -9.32 -1.12 12.19
N GLU A 65 -8.82 -0.57 13.31
CA GLU A 65 -7.59 0.25 13.34
C GLU A 65 -6.40 -0.38 12.61
N SER A 66 -6.23 -1.69 12.69
CA SER A 66 -5.15 -2.42 12.01
C SER A 66 -5.67 -3.57 11.12
N GLU A 67 -6.99 -3.70 10.95
CA GLU A 67 -7.61 -4.81 10.23
C GLU A 67 -8.21 -4.35 8.92
N PHE A 68 -7.89 -5.09 7.87
CA PHE A 68 -8.27 -4.79 6.50
C PHE A 68 -8.81 -6.03 5.82
N VAL A 69 -9.73 -5.83 4.89
CA VAL A 69 -10.28 -6.89 4.04
C VAL A 69 -10.15 -6.52 2.57
N ALA A 70 -10.05 -7.54 1.71
CA ALA A 70 -10.18 -7.36 0.27
C ALA A 70 -11.03 -8.47 -0.34
N GLY A 71 -11.77 -8.12 -1.38
CA GLY A 71 -12.48 -9.06 -2.21
C GLY A 71 -11.57 -9.79 -3.21
N PRO A 72 -12.14 -10.52 -4.17
CA PRO A 72 -11.39 -11.43 -5.05
C PRO A 72 -10.40 -10.72 -5.98
N THR A 73 -10.63 -9.46 -6.35
CA THR A 73 -9.77 -8.69 -7.26
C THR A 73 -9.91 -7.18 -7.00
N LEU A 74 -8.97 -6.37 -7.50
CA LEU A 74 -9.08 -4.92 -7.49
C LEU A 74 -10.42 -4.45 -8.09
N GLY A 75 -11.13 -3.58 -7.38
CA GLY A 75 -12.45 -3.06 -7.78
C GLY A 75 -13.64 -3.99 -7.54
N VAL A 76 -13.43 -5.15 -6.92
CA VAL A 76 -14.50 -6.07 -6.50
C VAL A 76 -14.32 -6.40 -5.02
N ASP A 77 -15.22 -5.86 -4.19
CA ASP A 77 -15.07 -5.88 -2.73
C ASP A 77 -15.62 -7.16 -2.08
N GLU A 78 -16.61 -7.79 -2.71
CA GLU A 78 -17.31 -8.97 -2.18
C GLU A 78 -17.23 -10.18 -3.14
N PRO A 79 -17.22 -11.42 -2.61
CA PRO A 79 -17.12 -11.75 -1.19
C PRO A 79 -15.73 -11.44 -0.63
N VAL A 80 -15.64 -11.13 0.67
CA VAL A 80 -14.34 -11.05 1.35
C VAL A 80 -13.52 -12.32 1.10
N ALA A 81 -12.34 -12.15 0.51
CA ALA A 81 -11.45 -13.23 0.12
C ALA A 81 -10.10 -13.19 0.85
N ILE A 82 -9.70 -12.00 1.32
CA ILE A 82 -8.46 -11.76 2.05
C ILE A 82 -8.78 -11.01 3.34
N HIS A 83 -8.14 -11.42 4.43
CA HIS A 83 -8.04 -10.68 5.69
C HIS A 83 -6.59 -10.34 5.98
N ILE A 84 -6.32 -9.08 6.35
CA ILE A 84 -5.02 -8.60 6.75
C ILE A 84 -5.10 -7.95 8.12
N THR A 85 -4.11 -8.21 8.97
CA THR A 85 -3.88 -7.44 10.20
C THR A 85 -2.46 -6.90 10.21
N PHE A 86 -2.28 -5.58 10.26
CA PHE A 86 -0.96 -4.98 10.45
C PHE A 86 -0.48 -5.18 11.88
N LEU A 87 0.75 -5.66 12.04
CA LEU A 87 1.34 -5.97 13.33
C LEU A 87 2.48 -4.99 13.65
N ARG A 88 2.47 -4.49 14.89
CA ARG A 88 3.46 -3.55 15.41
C ARG A 88 4.50 -4.25 16.28
N ASP A 89 5.71 -3.72 16.26
CA ASP A 89 6.80 -4.17 17.12
C ASP A 89 6.78 -3.50 18.51
N ARG A 90 7.80 -3.78 19.35
CA ARG A 90 7.92 -3.17 20.69
C ARG A 90 8.14 -1.64 20.66
N ARG A 91 8.49 -1.06 19.52
CA ARG A 91 8.66 0.37 19.29
C ARG A 91 7.42 0.99 18.63
N ASN A 92 6.32 0.24 18.55
CA ASN A 92 5.06 0.63 17.94
C ASN A 92 5.14 0.85 16.41
N GLN A 93 6.15 0.28 15.74
CA GLN A 93 6.34 0.38 14.30
C GLN A 93 5.71 -0.82 13.59
N ILE A 94 4.98 -0.60 12.50
CA ILE A 94 4.46 -1.68 11.66
C ILE A 94 5.64 -2.40 11.02
N ASN A 95 5.86 -3.67 11.39
CA ASN A 95 7.00 -4.46 10.93
C ASN A 95 6.60 -5.79 10.30
N SER A 96 5.32 -6.12 10.34
CA SER A 96 4.77 -7.35 9.79
C SER A 96 3.29 -7.19 9.53
N LEU A 97 2.71 -8.13 8.78
CA LEU A 97 1.28 -8.29 8.65
C LEU A 97 0.92 -9.76 8.85
N ARG A 98 -0.29 -10.02 9.35
CA ARG A 98 -0.93 -11.34 9.28
C ARG A 98 -1.78 -11.38 8.02
N TRP A 99 -1.67 -12.46 7.26
CA TRP A 99 -2.41 -12.71 6.03
C TRP A 99 -3.25 -13.98 6.16
N ASP A 100 -4.53 -13.88 5.80
CA ASP A 100 -5.42 -15.01 5.59
C ASP A 100 -6.14 -14.85 4.25
N GLY A 101 -6.08 -15.86 3.38
CA GLY A 101 -6.61 -15.85 2.03
C GLY A 101 -5.68 -16.50 1.01
N ASP A 102 -6.18 -16.79 -0.19
CA ASP A 102 -5.45 -17.51 -1.25
C ASP A 102 -4.90 -18.89 -0.81
N GLY A 103 -5.67 -19.61 0.01
CA GLY A 103 -5.28 -20.91 0.55
C GLY A 103 -4.17 -20.82 1.61
N ILE A 104 -3.86 -19.62 2.10
CA ILE A 104 -2.92 -19.35 3.17
C ILE A 104 -3.73 -18.95 4.41
N HIS A 105 -3.47 -19.60 5.53
CA HIS A 105 -4.19 -19.30 6.77
C HIS A 105 -3.27 -18.73 7.82
N ASN A 106 -3.64 -17.58 8.38
CA ASN A 106 -2.99 -16.91 9.50
C ASN A 106 -1.45 -16.81 9.41
N ALA A 107 -0.89 -16.63 8.22
CA ALA A 107 0.54 -16.55 8.03
C ALA A 107 1.06 -15.14 8.33
N VAL A 108 2.21 -15.05 8.99
CA VAL A 108 2.83 -13.75 9.32
C VAL A 108 3.88 -13.41 8.27
N ALA A 109 3.62 -12.37 7.48
CA ALA A 109 4.58 -11.81 6.54
C ALA A 109 5.42 -10.73 7.22
N LYS A 110 6.75 -10.87 7.20
CA LYS A 110 7.66 -9.87 7.77
C LYS A 110 7.94 -8.77 6.75
N ARG A 111 7.94 -7.52 7.18
CA ARG A 111 8.39 -6.41 6.33
C ARG A 111 9.85 -6.66 5.93
N ILE A 112 10.12 -6.56 4.64
CA ILE A 112 11.46 -6.69 4.05
C ILE A 112 11.83 -5.39 3.33
N ALA A 113 13.11 -5.28 2.98
CA ALA A 113 13.68 -4.18 2.21
C ALA A 113 13.11 -2.81 2.63
N PRO A 114 13.32 -2.39 3.90
CA PRO A 114 12.86 -1.09 4.32
C PRO A 114 13.49 -0.02 3.42
N HIS A 115 12.69 0.96 3.04
CA HIS A 115 13.15 2.10 2.28
C HIS A 115 13.12 3.34 3.17
N LYS A 116 13.84 4.37 2.73
CA LYS A 116 13.83 5.69 3.32
C LYS A 116 13.18 6.65 2.36
N THR A 117 12.43 7.57 2.94
CA THR A 117 11.81 8.66 2.20
C THR A 117 12.63 9.92 2.46
N GLU A 118 13.13 10.54 1.40
CA GLU A 118 13.93 11.76 1.46
C GLU A 118 13.29 12.87 0.63
N SER A 119 13.01 14.01 1.25
CA SER A 119 12.60 15.21 0.52
C SER A 119 13.79 15.76 -0.25
N VAL A 120 13.58 16.06 -1.53
CA VAL A 120 14.61 16.63 -2.40
C VAL A 120 14.15 17.92 -3.04
N GLU A 121 15.11 18.79 -3.33
CA GLU A 121 14.90 20.04 -4.03
C GLU A 121 15.92 20.19 -5.16
N ALA A 122 15.46 20.65 -6.31
CA ALA A 122 16.29 20.97 -7.46
C ALA A 122 15.99 22.39 -7.94
N HIS A 123 17.03 23.20 -8.14
CA HIS A 123 16.92 24.59 -8.54
C HIS A 123 17.29 24.76 -10.02
N ASN A 124 16.49 25.53 -10.76
CA ASN A 124 16.79 25.95 -12.13
C ASN A 124 16.44 27.44 -12.29
N GLY A 125 17.43 28.31 -12.11
CA GLY A 125 17.20 29.76 -11.99
C GLY A 125 16.28 30.06 -10.81
N ASP A 126 15.17 30.74 -11.08
CA ASP A 126 14.15 31.10 -10.07
C ASP A 126 13.12 29.98 -9.82
N VAL A 127 13.23 28.85 -10.53
CA VAL A 127 12.33 27.71 -10.36
C VAL A 127 12.91 26.71 -9.35
N VAL A 128 12.10 26.32 -8.37
CA VAL A 128 12.42 25.26 -7.42
C VAL A 128 11.47 24.08 -7.62
N LEU A 129 12.03 22.93 -8.01
CA LEU A 129 11.30 21.66 -8.06
C LEU A 129 11.49 20.93 -6.74
N ARG A 130 10.39 20.50 -6.13
CA ARG A 130 10.38 19.73 -4.88
C ARG A 130 9.86 18.34 -5.16
N GLY A 131 10.51 17.34 -4.57
CA GLY A 131 10.19 15.94 -4.81
C GLY A 131 10.47 15.08 -3.59
N GLU A 132 10.25 13.80 -3.78
CA GLU A 132 10.51 12.77 -2.78
C GLU A 132 11.28 11.65 -3.46
N LEU A 133 12.35 11.18 -2.82
CA LEU A 133 13.07 9.98 -3.21
C LEU A 133 12.71 8.85 -2.26
N LEU A 134 12.36 7.70 -2.83
CA LEU A 134 12.28 6.45 -2.11
C LEU A 134 13.58 5.70 -2.33
N MET A 135 14.40 5.63 -1.29
CA MET A 135 15.75 5.10 -1.32
C MET A 135 15.80 3.72 -0.65
N PRO A 136 16.40 2.69 -1.29
CA PRO A 136 16.69 1.43 -0.62
C PRO A 136 17.53 1.67 0.65
N ALA A 137 17.32 0.89 1.72
CA ALA A 137 18.14 1.03 2.93
C ALA A 137 19.63 0.69 2.75
N THR A 138 19.98 -0.03 1.68
CA THR A 138 21.36 -0.44 1.38
C THR A 138 22.17 0.72 0.79
N SER A 139 23.45 0.80 1.16
CA SER A 139 24.39 1.76 0.58
C SER A 139 24.82 1.37 -0.85
N GLY A 140 25.34 2.35 -1.60
CA GLY A 140 25.88 2.15 -2.94
C GLY A 140 25.06 2.85 -4.03
N ARG A 141 25.46 2.62 -5.29
CA ARG A 141 24.74 3.13 -6.46
C ARG A 141 23.60 2.18 -6.79
N HIS A 142 22.40 2.74 -6.94
CA HIS A 142 21.20 2.03 -7.36
C HIS A 142 20.74 2.55 -8.72
N PRO A 143 20.11 1.72 -9.57
CA PRO A 143 19.34 2.20 -10.70
C PRO A 143 18.29 3.20 -10.22
N ALA A 144 18.14 4.33 -10.91
CA ALA A 144 17.09 5.30 -10.64
C ALA A 144 15.89 5.02 -11.55
N ILE A 145 14.70 4.95 -10.96
CA ILE A 145 13.44 4.87 -11.70
C ILE A 145 12.68 6.17 -11.47
N VAL A 146 12.30 6.82 -12.56
CA VAL A 146 11.52 8.05 -12.54
C VAL A 146 10.14 7.73 -13.11
N LEU A 147 9.13 7.76 -12.25
CA LEU A 147 7.74 7.63 -12.65
C LEU A 147 7.20 9.02 -12.99
N ALA A 148 7.05 9.30 -14.28
CA ALA A 148 6.43 10.53 -14.77
C ALA A 148 4.97 10.24 -15.10
N HIS A 149 4.04 10.81 -14.34
CA HIS A 149 2.63 10.74 -14.65
C HIS A 149 2.27 11.70 -15.81
N GLY A 150 1.13 11.46 -16.46
CA GLY A 150 0.59 12.37 -17.47
C GLY A 150 0.20 13.74 -16.89
N SER A 151 -0.25 14.65 -17.75
CA SER A 151 -0.79 15.94 -17.31
C SER A 151 -2.00 15.75 -16.39
N GLY A 152 -2.08 16.49 -15.28
CA GLY A 152 -3.23 16.48 -14.39
C GLY A 152 -2.85 16.61 -12.91
N PRO A 153 -3.83 16.50 -12.00
CA PRO A 153 -3.63 16.60 -10.55
C PRO A 153 -3.08 15.31 -9.93
N ALA A 154 -2.47 14.44 -10.74
CA ALA A 154 -1.88 13.19 -10.31
C ALA A 154 -0.80 13.44 -9.24
N THR A 155 -0.73 12.54 -8.25
CA THR A 155 0.32 12.58 -7.23
C THR A 155 1.35 11.47 -7.47
N ARG A 156 2.26 11.30 -6.51
CA ARG A 156 3.23 10.19 -6.50
C ARG A 156 2.60 8.81 -6.23
N HIS A 157 1.28 8.78 -6.00
CA HIS A 157 0.50 7.58 -5.68
C HIS A 157 -0.47 7.19 -6.81
N VAL A 158 -0.23 7.64 -8.04
CA VAL A 158 -0.91 7.08 -9.22
C VAL A 158 -0.44 5.64 -9.41
N GLY A 159 -1.32 4.70 -9.06
CA GLY A 159 -0.95 3.32 -8.75
C GLY A 159 0.00 3.19 -7.55
N MET A 160 0.19 1.96 -7.10
CA MET A 160 1.14 1.62 -6.02
C MET A 160 2.58 1.36 -6.54
N TRP A 161 2.88 1.73 -7.79
CA TRP A 161 4.01 1.17 -8.54
C TRP A 161 5.39 1.47 -7.94
N ASN A 162 5.49 2.61 -7.28
CA ASN A 162 6.70 3.05 -6.60
C ASN A 162 7.17 2.05 -5.52
N MET A 163 6.25 1.34 -4.87
CA MET A 163 6.60 0.37 -3.82
C MET A 163 7.27 -0.89 -4.36
N PHE A 164 7.10 -1.24 -5.64
CA PHE A 164 7.71 -2.45 -6.22
C PHE A 164 9.22 -2.38 -6.38
N PHE A 165 9.73 -1.17 -6.56
CA PHE A 165 11.10 -0.95 -7.03
C PHE A 165 12.08 -0.62 -5.90
N VAL A 166 11.61 -0.53 -4.66
CA VAL A 166 12.42 -0.17 -3.50
C VAL A 166 12.97 -1.37 -2.74
N ARG A 167 12.76 -2.59 -3.28
CA ARG A 167 13.24 -3.85 -2.72
C ARG A 167 14.56 -4.35 -3.32
#